data_AF-A0A349B1I0-F1
#
_entry.id   AF-A0A349B1I0-F1
#
_cell.length_a   1.000
_cell.length_b   1.000
_cell.length_c   1.000
_cell.angle_alpha   90.00
_cell.angle_beta   90.00
_cell.angle_gamma   90.00
#
_symmetry.space_group_name_H-M   'P 1'
#
loop_
_entity.id
_entity.type
_entity.pdbx_description
1 polymer ?
#
loop_
_entity_poly.entity_id
_entity_poly.type
_entity_poly.pdbx_seq_one_letter_code
_entity_poly.pdbx_strand_id
1 'polypeptide(L)'
;MVLDHHVPFRSNPMEVRTTGLWADHICETPLDHWTLGLETFALGVDDPRELHGRQHGDNVALGFDLEWETDGPVVEHPLDAGVHGYELACRVYGEVLVGRDVIDVEGVGSRSHHWGPLDWVVDDGWHLSGVVEGPTRWSVDHRDGTTTALLEADGTVRRVDARGEVEVDEDGLPVAARVDADGTELRVEVLAVTPVPVEVAGRQIRRPRALCRLRSSGGWTGVGWLELRAGAGGSLGAG
;
A
#
# COMPACT_ATOMS: atom_id res chain seq x y z
N MET A 1 12.41 4.19 7.46
CA MET A 1 12.18 4.40 6.01
C MET A 1 13.47 4.12 5.25
N VAL A 2 13.36 3.56 4.05
CA VAL A 2 14.46 3.37 3.09
C VAL A 2 14.09 4.14 1.82
N LEU A 3 14.97 5.04 1.35
CA LEU A 3 14.72 5.87 0.18
C LEU A 3 16.03 6.06 -0.60
N ASP A 4 16.04 5.69 -1.88
CA ASP A 4 17.14 5.98 -2.79
C ASP A 4 16.58 6.20 -4.21
N HIS A 5 16.56 7.45 -4.67
CA HIS A 5 16.08 7.83 -6.00
C HIS A 5 17.15 7.73 -7.09
N HIS A 6 18.38 7.34 -6.73
CA HIS A 6 19.52 7.29 -7.64
C HIS A 6 20.02 5.87 -7.89
N VAL A 7 19.23 4.87 -7.49
CA VAL A 7 19.49 3.47 -7.82
C VAL A 7 19.52 3.31 -9.36
N PRO A 8 20.63 2.84 -9.93
CA PRO A 8 20.70 2.60 -11.37
C PRO A 8 19.86 1.39 -11.77
N PHE A 9 19.20 1.48 -12.93
CA PHE A 9 18.53 0.33 -13.53
C PHE A 9 19.51 -0.83 -13.78
N ARG A 10 19.04 -2.05 -13.53
CA ARG A 10 19.76 -3.30 -13.74
C ARG A 10 19.10 -4.12 -14.85
N SER A 11 19.78 -5.18 -15.30
CA SER A 11 19.22 -6.14 -16.25
C SER A 11 18.07 -6.95 -15.65
N ASN A 12 18.13 -7.25 -14.34
CA ASN A 12 17.00 -7.74 -13.57
C ASN A 12 16.29 -6.51 -12.94
N PRO A 13 15.08 -6.14 -13.38
CA PRO A 13 14.35 -5.02 -12.80
C PRO A 13 13.81 -5.30 -11.39
N MET A 14 13.83 -6.56 -10.95
CA MET A 14 13.31 -6.97 -9.64
C MET A 14 14.35 -6.90 -8.51
N GLU A 15 15.64 -6.82 -8.87
CA GLU A 15 16.75 -6.69 -7.91
C GLU A 15 17.21 -5.23 -7.85
N VAL A 16 17.24 -4.69 -6.64
CA VAL A 16 17.88 -3.42 -6.30
C VAL A 16 19.16 -3.72 -5.53
N ARG A 17 20.30 -3.22 -6.03
CA ARG A 17 21.59 -3.43 -5.36
C ARG A 17 22.52 -2.23 -5.49
N THR A 18 22.87 -1.67 -4.34
CA THR A 18 23.85 -0.59 -4.15
C THR A 18 24.87 -0.97 -3.07
N THR A 19 25.70 -0.03 -2.61
CA THR A 19 26.65 -0.28 -1.52
C THR A 19 26.00 -0.43 -0.15
N GLY A 20 24.76 0.05 0.04
CA GLY A 20 24.05 0.05 1.34
C GLY A 20 22.62 -0.49 1.30
N LEU A 21 22.19 -1.00 0.16
CA LEU A 21 20.86 -1.55 -0.06
C LEU A 21 20.98 -2.77 -0.97
N TRP A 22 20.45 -3.90 -0.51
CA TRP A 22 20.07 -5.02 -1.34
C TRP A 22 18.59 -5.29 -1.11
N ALA A 23 17.83 -5.42 -2.19
CA ALA A 23 16.46 -5.91 -2.16
C ALA A 23 16.20 -6.75 -3.41
N ASP A 24 15.42 -7.81 -3.29
CA ASP A 24 15.04 -8.66 -4.42
C ASP A 24 13.57 -9.08 -4.31
N HIS A 25 12.92 -9.19 -5.46
CA HIS A 25 11.54 -9.65 -5.57
C HIS A 25 11.50 -10.86 -6.50
N ILE A 26 11.38 -12.04 -5.93
CA ILE A 26 11.50 -13.29 -6.66
C ILE A 26 10.10 -13.85 -6.92
N CYS A 27 9.75 -13.99 -8.19
CA CYS A 27 8.56 -14.69 -8.61
C CYS A 27 8.83 -16.20 -8.61
N GLU A 28 8.55 -16.88 -7.50
CA GLU A 28 8.73 -18.33 -7.37
C GLU A 28 7.74 -19.06 -8.29
N THR A 29 6.45 -18.71 -8.17
CA THR A 29 5.38 -19.21 -9.05
C THR A 29 4.45 -18.07 -9.48
N PRO A 30 4.29 -17.79 -10.79
CA PRO A 30 3.42 -16.72 -11.27
C PRO A 30 2.01 -16.80 -10.70
N LEU A 31 1.49 -15.64 -10.25
CA LEU A 31 0.16 -15.50 -9.61
C LEU A 31 -0.05 -16.30 -8.32
N ASP A 32 0.98 -16.95 -7.78
CA ASP A 32 0.84 -17.85 -6.64
C ASP A 32 1.82 -17.53 -5.51
N HIS A 33 3.14 -17.63 -5.75
CA HIS A 33 4.14 -17.55 -4.69
C HIS A 33 5.28 -16.59 -5.04
N TRP A 34 5.62 -15.70 -4.10
CA TRP A 34 6.65 -14.68 -4.21
C TRP A 34 7.49 -14.57 -2.94
N THR A 35 8.79 -14.40 -3.11
CA THR A 35 9.74 -14.15 -2.02
C THR A 35 10.30 -12.74 -2.13
N LEU A 36 10.30 -11.99 -1.03
CA LEU A 36 10.86 -10.65 -0.92
C LEU A 36 12.00 -10.64 0.10
N GLY A 37 13.18 -10.24 -0.37
CA GLY A 37 14.36 -10.06 0.47
C GLY A 37 14.74 -8.59 0.59
N LEU A 38 15.21 -8.18 1.78
CA LEU A 38 15.80 -6.87 2.02
C LEU A 38 16.96 -6.99 3.01
N GLU A 39 18.07 -6.33 2.68
CA GLU A 39 19.18 -6.06 3.59
C GLU A 39 19.64 -4.60 3.42
N THR A 40 19.44 -3.78 4.45
CA THR A 40 19.75 -2.35 4.38
C THR A 40 19.89 -1.70 5.74
N PHE A 41 20.15 -0.40 5.70
CA PHE A 41 20.10 0.51 6.84
C PHE A 41 19.00 1.53 6.57
N ALA A 42 17.98 1.55 7.42
CA ALA A 42 16.84 2.45 7.34
C ALA A 42 16.99 3.62 8.30
N LEU A 43 16.31 4.73 7.97
CA LEU A 43 16.14 5.85 8.87
C LEU A 43 14.97 5.59 9.82
N GLY A 44 15.23 5.44 11.11
CA GLY A 44 14.24 5.43 12.18
C GLY A 44 13.91 6.85 12.62
N VAL A 45 12.63 7.20 12.66
CA VAL A 45 12.16 8.54 13.05
C VAL A 45 11.08 8.43 14.12
N ASP A 46 11.02 9.41 15.02
CA ASP A 46 10.00 9.46 16.08
C ASP A 46 8.65 9.97 15.54
N ASP A 47 8.68 10.97 14.65
CA ASP A 47 7.52 11.50 13.96
C ASP A 47 7.64 11.22 12.45
N PRO A 48 6.69 10.46 11.84
CA PRO A 48 6.67 10.22 10.41
C PRO A 48 6.73 11.49 9.57
N ARG A 49 6.21 12.64 10.04
CA ARG A 49 6.25 13.92 9.32
C ARG A 49 7.66 14.37 8.95
N GLU A 50 8.67 13.97 9.73
CA GLU A 50 10.07 14.31 9.47
C GLU A 50 10.57 13.78 8.12
N LEU A 51 9.93 12.74 7.58
CA LEU A 51 10.29 12.09 6.32
C LEU A 51 9.93 12.95 5.08
N HIS A 52 9.02 13.92 5.21
CA HIS A 52 8.79 14.96 4.19
C HIS A 52 9.76 16.15 4.33
N GLY A 53 10.37 16.31 5.51
CA GLY A 53 11.24 17.43 5.84
C GLY A 53 12.71 17.08 5.72
N ARG A 54 13.43 17.21 6.84
CA ARG A 54 14.89 17.06 6.88
C ARG A 54 15.36 15.61 6.81
N GLN A 55 14.47 14.63 6.97
CA GLN A 55 14.81 13.21 6.98
C GLN A 55 15.96 12.92 7.96
N HIS A 56 15.82 13.38 9.20
CA HIS A 56 16.77 13.14 10.27
C HIS A 56 16.22 12.06 11.19
N GLY A 57 17.09 11.22 11.73
CA GLY A 57 16.70 10.08 12.53
C GLY A 57 17.87 9.16 12.79
N ASP A 58 17.58 8.05 13.44
CA ASP A 58 18.58 7.03 13.76
C ASP A 58 18.83 6.12 12.57
N ASN A 59 20.09 5.71 12.43
CA ASN A 59 20.46 4.69 11.48
C ASN A 59 20.16 3.30 12.08
N VAL A 60 19.18 2.59 11.53
CA VAL A 60 18.65 1.32 12.03
C VAL A 60 18.90 0.23 11.01
N ALA A 61 19.58 -0.85 11.39
CA ALA A 61 19.66 -2.04 10.55
C ALA A 61 18.25 -2.57 10.25
N LEU A 62 17.93 -2.78 8.98
CA LEU A 62 16.64 -3.29 8.55
C LEU A 62 16.88 -4.44 7.58
N GLY A 63 16.22 -5.56 7.83
CA GLY A 63 16.15 -6.64 6.88
C GLY A 63 14.81 -7.35 6.93
N PHE A 64 14.48 -8.05 5.87
CA PHE A 64 13.37 -9.00 5.91
C PHE A 64 13.60 -10.12 4.89
N ASP A 65 13.02 -11.26 5.21
CA ASP A 65 12.83 -12.39 4.31
C ASP A 65 11.39 -12.83 4.47
N LEU A 66 10.57 -12.52 3.48
CA LEU A 66 9.12 -12.62 3.56
C LEU A 66 8.56 -13.30 2.32
N GLU A 67 7.58 -14.15 2.55
CA GLU A 67 6.90 -14.96 1.55
C GLU A 67 5.45 -14.52 1.41
N TRP A 68 4.98 -14.42 0.17
CA TRP A 68 3.59 -14.18 -0.19
C TRP A 68 3.03 -15.38 -0.94
N GLU A 69 2.01 -16.01 -0.37
CA GLU A 69 1.21 -17.04 -1.04
C GLU A 69 -0.19 -16.50 -1.35
N THR A 70 -0.65 -16.67 -2.58
CA THR A 70 -1.99 -16.25 -3.01
C THR A 70 -3.07 -17.00 -2.22
N ASP A 71 -4.06 -16.24 -1.73
CA ASP A 71 -5.13 -16.68 -0.84
C ASP A 71 -6.48 -16.13 -1.31
N GLY A 72 -6.76 -16.30 -2.60
CA GLY A 72 -7.98 -15.79 -3.23
C GLY A 72 -7.87 -15.75 -4.76
N PRO A 73 -8.95 -15.36 -5.44
CA PRO A 73 -8.94 -15.20 -6.89
C PRO A 73 -8.08 -14.02 -7.33
N VAL A 74 -7.58 -14.10 -8.56
CA VAL A 74 -6.99 -12.95 -9.26
C VAL A 74 -8.11 -11.96 -9.58
N VAL A 75 -8.00 -10.75 -9.06
CA VAL A 75 -8.97 -9.69 -9.32
C VAL A 75 -8.39 -8.72 -10.33
N GLU A 76 -8.97 -8.66 -11.53
CA GLU A 76 -8.60 -7.65 -12.50
C GLU A 76 -9.02 -6.26 -12.00
N HIS A 77 -8.06 -5.34 -12.01
CA HIS A 77 -8.27 -3.95 -11.72
C HIS A 77 -8.16 -3.17 -13.04
N PRO A 78 -9.26 -3.01 -13.82
CA PRO A 78 -9.24 -2.09 -14.93
C PRO A 78 -9.04 -0.69 -14.35
N LEU A 79 -7.86 -0.13 -14.60
CA LEU A 79 -7.60 1.28 -14.38
C LEU A 79 -8.02 2.01 -15.66
N ASP A 80 -8.56 3.21 -15.53
CA ASP A 80 -8.95 4.00 -16.69
C ASP A 80 -7.71 4.38 -17.54
N ALA A 81 -7.93 4.89 -18.75
CA ALA A 81 -6.89 5.42 -19.64
C ALA A 81 -5.81 4.42 -20.15
N GLY A 82 -6.14 3.12 -20.22
CA GLY A 82 -5.23 2.10 -20.79
C GLY A 82 -4.16 1.60 -19.81
N VAL A 83 -4.36 1.87 -18.52
CA VAL A 83 -3.62 1.22 -17.45
C VAL A 83 -4.36 -0.07 -17.08
N HIS A 84 -3.60 -1.14 -16.93
CA HIS A 84 -4.12 -2.46 -16.61
C HIS A 84 -3.52 -2.92 -15.30
N GLY A 85 -4.20 -3.81 -14.61
CA GLY A 85 -3.68 -4.33 -13.37
C GLY A 85 -4.45 -5.52 -12.84
N TYR A 86 -3.86 -6.16 -11.86
CA TYR A 86 -4.55 -7.11 -11.00
C TYR A 86 -4.13 -6.93 -9.54
N GLU A 87 -5.00 -7.36 -8.65
CA GLU A 87 -4.76 -7.49 -7.22
C GLU A 87 -5.05 -8.92 -6.78
N LEU A 88 -4.29 -9.39 -5.81
CA LEU A 88 -4.36 -10.71 -5.22
C LEU A 88 -4.38 -10.58 -3.71
N ALA A 89 -5.33 -11.28 -3.11
CA ALA A 89 -5.28 -11.68 -1.72
C ALA A 89 -4.07 -12.56 -1.45
N CYS A 90 -3.35 -12.33 -0.35
CA CYS A 90 -2.24 -13.19 0.06
C CYS A 90 -2.26 -13.54 1.56
N ARG A 91 -1.60 -14.65 1.89
CA ARG A 91 -0.98 -14.91 3.20
C ARG A 91 0.47 -14.46 3.15
N VAL A 92 0.94 -13.86 4.23
CA VAL A 92 2.32 -13.37 4.34
C VAL A 92 2.97 -14.02 5.54
N TYR A 93 4.18 -14.55 5.37
CA TYR A 93 4.94 -15.14 6.45
C TYR A 93 6.45 -14.94 6.30
N GLY A 94 7.21 -15.09 7.38
CA GLY A 94 8.66 -14.94 7.38
C GLY A 94 9.13 -14.05 8.54
N GLU A 95 10.23 -13.33 8.37
CA GLU A 95 10.86 -12.56 9.43
C GLU A 95 11.18 -11.13 9.00
N VAL A 96 10.99 -10.19 9.92
CA VAL A 96 11.46 -8.80 9.79
C VAL A 96 12.47 -8.51 10.90
N LEU A 97 13.64 -8.04 10.52
CA LEU A 97 14.70 -7.64 11.43
C LEU A 97 14.74 -6.11 11.55
N VAL A 98 14.64 -5.58 12.77
CA VAL A 98 14.73 -4.13 13.04
C VAL A 98 15.73 -3.90 14.17
N GLY A 99 16.88 -3.33 13.85
CA GLY A 99 17.97 -3.14 14.80
C GLY A 99 18.51 -4.48 15.31
N ARG A 100 18.09 -4.89 16.52
CA ARG A 100 18.42 -6.19 17.12
C ARG A 100 17.20 -7.10 17.27
N ASP A 101 16.02 -6.59 16.98
CA ASP A 101 14.77 -7.30 17.14
C ASP A 101 14.51 -8.13 15.89
N VAL A 102 13.98 -9.33 16.11
CA VAL A 102 13.45 -10.21 15.07
C VAL A 102 11.95 -10.36 15.33
N ILE A 103 11.17 -10.11 14.29
CA ILE A 103 9.72 -10.15 14.33
C ILE A 103 9.26 -11.23 13.37
N ASP A 104 8.72 -12.32 13.91
CA ASP A 104 8.01 -13.32 13.12
C ASP A 104 6.73 -12.70 12.55
N VAL A 105 6.56 -12.82 11.25
CA VAL A 105 5.36 -12.41 10.54
C VAL A 105 4.57 -13.64 10.16
N GLU A 106 3.29 -13.65 10.51
CA GLU A 106 2.28 -14.54 9.97
C GLU A 106 0.96 -13.78 9.89
N GLY A 107 0.48 -13.51 8.69
CA GLY A 107 -0.66 -12.61 8.52
C GLY A 107 -1.30 -12.64 7.15
N VAL A 108 -2.17 -11.65 6.93
CA VAL A 108 -2.81 -11.38 5.64
C VAL A 108 -2.05 -10.26 4.94
N GLY A 109 -2.01 -10.33 3.62
CA GLY A 109 -1.50 -9.27 2.77
C GLY A 109 -2.27 -9.19 1.47
N SER A 110 -1.80 -8.30 0.60
CA SER A 110 -2.19 -8.23 -0.79
C SER A 110 -0.97 -8.05 -1.67
N ARG A 111 -1.11 -8.41 -2.94
CA ARG A 111 -0.14 -8.14 -3.99
C ARG A 111 -0.87 -7.57 -5.19
N SER A 112 -0.41 -6.43 -5.67
CA SER A 112 -0.93 -5.81 -6.89
C SER A 112 0.17 -5.63 -7.92
N HIS A 113 -0.20 -5.68 -9.19
CA HIS A 113 0.69 -5.35 -10.30
C HIS A 113 -0.09 -4.55 -11.33
N HIS A 114 0.40 -3.33 -11.61
CA HIS A 114 -0.19 -2.42 -12.58
C HIS A 114 0.82 -2.11 -13.69
N TRP A 115 0.35 -2.02 -14.93
CA TRP A 115 1.16 -1.67 -16.09
C TRP A 115 0.39 -0.80 -17.07
N GLY A 116 1.10 0.00 -17.86
CA GLY A 116 0.52 0.96 -18.80
C GLY A 116 1.01 2.39 -18.56
N PRO A 117 0.53 3.35 -19.38
CA PRO A 117 0.99 4.73 -19.32
C PRO A 117 0.29 5.50 -18.19
N LEU A 118 0.72 5.27 -16.95
CA LEU A 118 0.24 6.05 -15.80
C LEU A 118 1.08 7.31 -15.61
N ASP A 119 0.46 8.49 -15.64
CA ASP A 119 1.11 9.74 -15.24
C ASP A 119 0.89 9.98 -13.74
N TRP A 120 1.93 9.69 -12.96
CA TRP A 120 1.89 9.78 -11.49
C TRP A 120 1.72 11.22 -11.00
N VAL A 121 1.99 12.22 -11.85
CA VAL A 121 1.85 13.64 -11.46
C VAL A 121 0.37 14.03 -11.36
N VAL A 122 -0.50 13.40 -12.16
CA VAL A 122 -1.93 13.70 -12.25
C VAL A 122 -2.84 12.57 -11.77
N ASP A 123 -2.28 11.39 -11.46
CA ASP A 123 -2.99 10.30 -10.79
C ASP A 123 -3.32 10.71 -9.35
N ASP A 124 -4.56 11.16 -9.15
CA ASP A 124 -5.11 11.62 -7.88
C ASP A 124 -6.18 10.64 -7.34
N GLY A 125 -6.32 10.56 -6.02
CA GLY A 125 -7.32 9.74 -5.35
C GLY A 125 -6.75 8.85 -4.26
N TRP A 126 -7.43 7.76 -3.95
CA TRP A 126 -7.01 6.86 -2.87
C TRP A 126 -7.43 5.41 -3.13
N HIS A 127 -6.72 4.50 -2.46
CA HIS A 127 -6.99 3.08 -2.51
C HIS A 127 -6.97 2.50 -1.09
N LEU A 128 -8.01 1.75 -0.72
CA LEU A 128 -8.10 1.02 0.53
C LEU A 128 -8.18 -0.47 0.21
N SER A 129 -7.23 -1.25 0.71
CA SER A 129 -7.31 -2.72 0.69
C SER A 129 -7.28 -3.26 2.11
N GLY A 130 -7.96 -4.37 2.37
CA GLY A 130 -7.90 -5.01 3.68
C GLY A 130 -8.87 -6.15 3.87
N VAL A 131 -8.80 -6.76 5.05
CA VAL A 131 -9.61 -7.91 5.43
C VAL A 131 -10.42 -7.54 6.66
N VAL A 132 -11.70 -7.87 6.68
CA VAL A 132 -12.63 -7.65 7.80
C VAL A 132 -13.31 -8.97 8.14
N GLU A 133 -13.31 -9.33 9.44
CA GLU A 133 -13.62 -10.63 10.06
C GLU A 133 -14.23 -11.72 9.13
N GLY A 134 -13.48 -12.83 8.99
CA GLY A 134 -13.63 -13.81 7.91
C GLY A 134 -12.64 -13.55 6.76
N PRO A 135 -12.69 -14.33 5.66
CA PRO A 135 -11.94 -14.05 4.44
C PRO A 135 -12.57 -12.92 3.62
N THR A 136 -13.39 -12.05 4.23
CA THR A 136 -14.03 -10.97 3.48
C THR A 136 -13.03 -9.86 3.22
N ARG A 137 -12.57 -9.79 1.97
CA ARG A 137 -11.59 -8.79 1.54
C ARG A 137 -12.29 -7.63 0.86
N TRP A 138 -11.81 -6.44 1.19
CA TRP A 138 -12.24 -5.18 0.62
C TRP A 138 -11.08 -4.61 -0.17
N SER A 139 -11.33 -4.27 -1.42
CA SER A 139 -10.43 -3.46 -2.25
C SER A 139 -11.27 -2.33 -2.84
N VAL A 140 -10.97 -1.09 -2.44
CA VAL A 140 -11.78 0.08 -2.74
C VAL A 140 -10.89 1.10 -3.41
N ASP A 141 -11.26 1.50 -4.62
CA ASP A 141 -10.51 2.48 -5.39
C ASP A 141 -11.38 3.72 -5.64
N HIS A 142 -10.81 4.89 -5.34
CA HIS A 142 -11.37 6.18 -5.66
C HIS A 142 -10.47 6.92 -6.64
N ARG A 143 -11.03 7.29 -7.79
CA ARG A 143 -10.36 8.08 -8.83
C ARG A 143 -11.40 8.88 -9.61
N ASP A 144 -11.06 10.11 -9.97
CA ASP A 144 -11.90 10.99 -10.80
C ASP A 144 -13.37 11.11 -10.31
N GLY A 145 -13.54 11.19 -8.99
CA GLY A 145 -14.86 11.31 -8.34
C GLY A 145 -15.69 10.02 -8.31
N THR A 146 -15.17 8.91 -8.84
CA THR A 146 -15.82 7.60 -8.82
C THR A 146 -15.18 6.72 -7.76
N THR A 147 -16.00 6.06 -6.93
CA THR A 147 -15.54 5.08 -5.95
C THR A 147 -16.15 3.73 -6.26
N THR A 148 -15.32 2.70 -6.43
CA THR A 148 -15.75 1.32 -6.63
C THR A 148 -15.15 0.45 -5.53
N ALA A 149 -15.95 -0.48 -4.99
CA ALA A 149 -15.46 -1.54 -4.13
C ALA A 149 -15.51 -2.91 -4.82
N LEU A 150 -14.48 -3.71 -4.59
CA LEU A 150 -14.39 -5.14 -4.87
C LEU A 150 -14.49 -5.84 -3.52
N LEU A 151 -15.56 -6.60 -3.35
CA LEU A 151 -15.84 -7.36 -2.15
C LEU A 151 -15.64 -8.84 -2.48
N GLU A 152 -14.63 -9.44 -1.87
CA GLU A 152 -14.36 -10.86 -1.96
C GLU A 152 -14.89 -11.56 -0.73
N ALA A 153 -15.66 -12.64 -0.90
CA ALA A 153 -16.00 -13.58 0.16
C ALA A 153 -16.17 -14.98 -0.43
N ASP A 154 -15.62 -16.00 0.25
CA ASP A 154 -15.74 -17.41 -0.14
C ASP A 154 -15.33 -17.67 -1.61
N GLY A 155 -14.24 -17.03 -2.05
CA GLY A 155 -13.72 -17.14 -3.42
C GLY A 155 -14.57 -16.44 -4.50
N THR A 156 -15.64 -15.75 -4.10
CA THR A 156 -16.49 -14.96 -5.01
C THR A 156 -16.15 -13.49 -4.87
N VAL A 157 -15.88 -12.84 -6.01
CA VAL A 157 -15.61 -11.40 -6.07
C VAL A 157 -16.81 -10.70 -6.67
N ARG A 158 -17.24 -9.62 -6.03
CA ARG A 158 -18.29 -8.75 -6.52
C ARG A 158 -17.83 -7.31 -6.58
N ARG A 159 -18.04 -6.69 -7.73
CA ARG A 159 -17.86 -5.25 -7.93
C ARG A 159 -19.15 -4.52 -7.59
N VAL A 160 -19.05 -3.48 -6.77
CA VAL A 160 -20.17 -2.62 -6.39
C VAL A 160 -19.76 -1.15 -6.45
N ASP A 161 -20.75 -0.28 -6.70
CA ASP A 161 -20.57 1.14 -6.46
C ASP A 161 -20.40 1.37 -4.96
N ALA A 162 -19.48 2.26 -4.61
CA ALA A 162 -19.20 2.62 -3.23
C ALA A 162 -19.21 4.14 -3.07
N ARG A 163 -19.18 4.58 -1.82
CA ARG A 163 -18.85 5.96 -1.46
C ARG A 163 -17.76 5.89 -0.41
N GLY A 164 -16.82 6.81 -0.46
CA GLY A 164 -15.83 6.89 0.60
C GLY A 164 -15.18 8.25 0.67
N GLU A 165 -14.74 8.58 1.87
CA GLU A 165 -14.07 9.81 2.21
C GLU A 165 -12.83 9.48 3.05
N VAL A 166 -11.76 10.23 2.80
CA VAL A 166 -10.53 10.16 3.58
C VAL A 166 -10.34 11.51 4.26
N GLU A 167 -10.15 11.47 5.56
CA GLU A 167 -9.73 12.62 6.35
C GLU A 167 -8.21 12.68 6.35
N VAL A 168 -7.67 13.88 6.10
CA VAL A 168 -6.23 14.15 6.16
C VAL A 168 -5.93 15.30 7.10
N ASP A 169 -4.70 15.33 7.63
CA ASP A 169 -4.21 16.44 8.42
C ASP A 169 -3.61 17.58 7.58
N GLU A 170 -3.01 18.57 8.25
CA GLU A 170 -2.39 19.74 7.62
C GLU A 170 -1.20 19.43 6.70
N ASP A 171 -0.58 18.25 6.85
CA ASP A 171 0.50 17.77 5.98
C ASP A 171 -0.02 16.86 4.86
N GLY A 172 -1.33 16.64 4.79
CA GLY A 172 -1.97 15.76 3.82
C GLY A 172 -1.75 14.27 4.12
N LEU A 173 -1.46 13.91 5.37
CA LEU A 173 -1.38 12.52 5.80
C LEU A 173 -2.77 12.00 6.19
N PRO A 174 -3.14 10.76 5.82
CA PRO A 174 -4.41 10.19 6.24
C PRO A 174 -4.47 10.03 7.76
N VAL A 175 -5.59 10.43 8.35
CA VAL A 175 -5.88 10.27 9.78
C VAL A 175 -7.07 9.33 10.04
N ALA A 176 -8.02 9.29 9.12
CA ALA A 176 -9.15 8.38 9.14
C ALA A 176 -9.75 8.24 7.74
N ALA A 177 -10.59 7.22 7.55
CA ALA A 177 -11.45 7.14 6.38
C ALA A 177 -12.76 6.44 6.71
N ARG A 178 -13.75 6.65 5.85
CA ARG A 178 -15.03 5.95 5.89
C ARG A 178 -15.37 5.49 4.48
N VAL A 179 -15.86 4.25 4.37
CA VAL A 179 -16.36 3.69 3.10
C VAL A 179 -17.73 3.08 3.34
N ASP A 180 -18.68 3.37 2.47
CA ASP A 180 -19.99 2.73 2.43
C ASP A 180 -20.10 1.95 1.11
N ALA A 181 -20.24 0.63 1.20
CA ALA A 181 -20.43 -0.25 0.04
C ALA A 181 -21.43 -1.35 0.38
N ASP A 182 -22.38 -1.60 -0.52
CA ASP A 182 -23.41 -2.64 -0.36
C ASP A 182 -24.18 -2.60 0.97
N GLY A 183 -24.46 -1.40 1.48
CA GLY A 183 -25.16 -1.21 2.75
C GLY A 183 -24.31 -1.51 4.00
N THR A 184 -23.01 -1.78 3.84
CA THR A 184 -22.05 -1.92 4.94
C THR A 184 -21.14 -0.69 5.00
N GLU A 185 -21.06 -0.07 6.17
CA GLU A 185 -20.12 1.00 6.47
C GLU A 185 -18.84 0.37 7.02
N LEU A 186 -17.68 0.73 6.48
CA LEU A 186 -16.37 0.51 7.06
C LEU A 186 -15.80 1.82 7.60
N ARG A 187 -15.43 1.81 8.87
CA ARG A 187 -14.59 2.84 9.50
C ARG A 187 -13.14 2.39 9.47
N VAL A 188 -12.27 3.31 9.09
CA VAL A 188 -10.84 3.11 8.94
C VAL A 188 -10.13 4.00 9.96
N GLU A 189 -9.48 3.37 10.93
CA GLU A 189 -8.64 4.02 11.94
C GLU A 189 -7.17 3.88 11.51
N VAL A 190 -6.47 4.99 11.28
CA VAL A 190 -5.04 4.95 10.93
C VAL A 190 -4.22 4.62 12.18
N LEU A 191 -3.39 3.58 12.09
CA LEU A 191 -2.51 3.12 13.18
C LEU A 191 -1.08 3.62 13.03
N ALA A 192 -0.60 3.66 11.78
CA ALA A 192 0.72 4.15 11.42
C ALA A 192 0.67 4.66 9.99
N VAL A 193 1.43 5.71 9.71
CA VAL A 193 1.50 6.32 8.37
C VAL A 193 2.95 6.45 7.93
N THR A 194 3.21 6.17 6.65
CA THR A 194 4.48 6.40 5.98
C THR A 194 4.25 7.40 4.84
N PRO A 195 4.79 8.62 4.90
CA PRO A 195 4.51 9.72 3.95
C PRO A 195 5.06 9.59 2.51
N VAL A 196 5.83 8.54 2.20
CA VAL A 196 6.53 8.22 0.94
C VAL A 196 6.64 9.39 -0.07
N PRO A 197 7.74 10.16 -0.03
CA PRO A 197 8.05 11.11 -1.10
C PRO A 197 8.55 10.37 -2.35
N VAL A 198 8.14 10.84 -3.53
CA VAL A 198 8.57 10.28 -4.82
C VAL A 198 9.00 11.41 -5.74
N GLU A 199 10.16 11.27 -6.37
CA GLU A 199 10.58 12.16 -7.45
C GLU A 199 10.19 11.60 -8.82
N VAL A 200 9.37 12.35 -9.56
CA VAL A 200 8.95 11.99 -10.93
C VAL A 200 9.22 13.18 -11.84
N ALA A 201 10.08 12.97 -12.85
CA ALA A 201 10.45 14.01 -13.83
C ALA A 201 10.88 15.36 -13.20
N GLY A 202 11.65 15.29 -12.10
CA GLY A 202 12.12 16.46 -11.35
C GLY A 202 11.05 17.16 -10.50
N ARG A 203 9.87 16.55 -10.35
CA ARG A 203 8.80 17.01 -9.46
C ARG A 203 8.68 16.06 -8.28
N GLN A 204 8.48 16.63 -7.09
CA GLN A 204 8.18 15.87 -5.88
C GLN A 204 6.67 15.66 -5.78
N ILE A 205 6.25 14.41 -5.62
CA ILE A 205 4.87 14.01 -5.32
C ILE A 205 4.83 13.23 -4.00
N ARG A 206 3.65 13.12 -3.40
CA ARG A 206 3.45 12.40 -2.12
C ARG A 206 2.58 11.16 -2.35
N ARG A 207 2.96 10.06 -1.71
CA ARG A 207 2.23 8.78 -1.76
C ARG A 207 2.08 8.17 -0.37
N PRO A 208 1.45 8.88 0.59
CA PRO A 208 1.37 8.38 1.94
C PRO A 208 0.61 7.05 1.97
N ARG A 209 1.14 6.10 2.73
CA ARG A 209 0.53 4.79 2.98
C ARG A 209 0.31 4.62 4.47
N ALA A 210 -0.85 4.13 4.84
CA ALA A 210 -1.21 3.94 6.23
C ALA A 210 -1.62 2.49 6.49
N LEU A 211 -1.08 1.92 7.57
CA LEU A 211 -1.62 0.72 8.18
C LEU A 211 -2.86 1.12 8.98
N CYS A 212 -3.95 0.43 8.75
CA CYS A 212 -5.25 0.79 9.29
C CYS A 212 -5.89 -0.38 10.05
N ARG A 213 -6.67 -0.04 11.09
CA ARG A 213 -7.68 -0.92 11.64
C ARG A 213 -9.01 -0.65 10.97
N LEU A 214 -9.68 -1.72 10.56
CA LEU A 214 -10.97 -1.68 9.89
C LEU A 214 -12.07 -2.13 10.86
N ARG A 215 -13.21 -1.44 10.84
CA ARG A 215 -14.39 -1.78 11.64
C ARG A 215 -15.65 -1.62 10.81
N SER A 216 -16.44 -2.67 10.67
CA SER A 216 -17.72 -2.59 9.98
C SER A 216 -18.86 -2.15 10.90
N SER A 217 -19.92 -1.58 10.33
CA SER A 217 -21.19 -1.34 11.03
C SER A 217 -21.84 -2.63 11.56
N GLY A 218 -21.49 -3.79 11.00
CA GLY A 218 -21.92 -5.11 11.46
C GLY A 218 -21.15 -5.65 12.67
N GLY A 219 -20.15 -4.92 13.19
CA GLY A 219 -19.34 -5.32 14.34
C GLY A 219 -18.02 -6.01 13.97
N TRP A 220 -17.87 -6.43 12.72
CA TRP A 220 -16.67 -7.09 12.19
C TRP A 220 -15.44 -6.18 12.26
N THR A 221 -14.28 -6.75 12.59
CA THR A 221 -13.00 -6.00 12.68
C THR A 221 -11.90 -6.64 11.83
N GLY A 222 -10.91 -5.85 11.45
CA GLY A 222 -9.75 -6.35 10.76
C GLY A 222 -8.68 -5.30 10.48
N VAL A 223 -7.86 -5.54 9.47
CA VAL A 223 -6.68 -4.73 9.14
C VAL A 223 -6.60 -4.47 7.65
N GLY A 224 -5.99 -3.35 7.28
CA GLY A 224 -5.83 -2.97 5.88
C GLY A 224 -4.79 -1.88 5.67
N TRP A 225 -4.63 -1.50 4.42
CA TRP A 225 -3.76 -0.44 3.96
C TRP A 225 -4.58 0.63 3.25
N LEU A 226 -4.35 1.89 3.61
CA LEU A 226 -4.88 3.06 2.90
C LEU A 226 -3.73 3.77 2.20
N GLU A 227 -3.81 3.92 0.89
CA GLU A 227 -2.83 4.59 0.05
C GLU A 227 -3.45 5.85 -0.56
N LEU A 228 -2.82 7.01 -0.36
CA LEU A 228 -3.22 8.22 -1.07
C LEU A 228 -2.32 8.46 -2.28
N ARG A 229 -2.94 8.86 -3.37
CA ARG A 229 -2.31 9.27 -4.60
C ARG A 229 -2.48 10.77 -4.68
N ALA A 230 -1.54 11.54 -4.15
CA ALA A 230 -1.60 13.01 -4.23
C ALA A 230 -0.71 13.50 -5.37
N GLY A 231 -1.31 14.03 -6.43
CA GLY A 231 -0.58 14.66 -7.54
C GLY A 231 0.24 15.89 -7.11
N ALA A 232 1.10 16.40 -8.00
CA ALA A 232 1.85 17.63 -7.73
C ALA A 232 0.89 18.84 -7.70
N GLY A 233 0.49 19.27 -6.50
CA GLY A 233 -0.42 20.41 -6.28
C GLY A 233 -1.87 20.05 -5.99
N GLY A 234 -2.20 18.77 -5.78
CA GLY A 234 -3.52 18.37 -5.30
C GLY A 234 -3.70 18.75 -3.83
N SER A 235 -4.74 19.53 -3.51
CA SER A 235 -5.24 19.58 -2.13
C SER A 235 -6.03 18.31 -1.88
N LEU A 236 -5.53 17.44 -1.01
CA LEU A 236 -6.36 16.41 -0.40
C LEU A 236 -7.34 17.14 0.55
N GLY A 237 -8.46 17.63 0.04
CA GLY A 237 -9.40 18.41 0.84
C GLY A 237 -10.58 19.01 0.07
N ALA A 238 -11.76 18.50 0.41
CA ALA A 238 -13.12 19.00 0.16
C ALA A 238 -13.68 18.86 -1.27
N GLY A 239 -14.41 17.77 -1.49
CA GLY A 239 -15.39 17.57 -2.57
C GLY A 239 -16.28 16.38 -2.28
#